data_AF-A0A9P6TKD8-F1
#
_entry.id   AF-A0A9P6TKD8-F1
#
_cell.length_a   1.000
_cell.length_b   1.000
_cell.length_c   1.000
_cell.angle_alpha   90.00
_cell.angle_beta   90.00
_cell.angle_gamma   90.00
#
_symmetry.space_group_name_H-M   'P 1'
#
loop_
_entity.id
_entity.type
_entity.pdbx_description
1 polymer ?
#
loop_
_entity_poly.entity_id
_entity_poly.type
_entity_poly.pdbx_seq_one_letter_code
_entity_poly.pdbx_strand_id
1 'polypeptide(L)'
;MLSEAVSTERLDLRKVFNNQAFGEGGDFDGLGNYFMRDNITNPSLLVPFDVQDTGLDNMVADGQEITLSNASLGAIYLLVSASHGPVTADVEVIYMDGIQTNTVLSLPDWQTSHLDQMDRADVLFSKACNGVSAALFSMPIFVDPLRRVQSIRFPNAKELHVFAATMYQVQPLQIISVRPTFRFQDGSRIVTARIHNTSPDWIKGARLQMEGDYVITTEEGIVNCLAPGHVQLVDVAVQPLHQGTELANVEIITENGQVLAFARGRPLDLSFDGYKPNDTSLQRHEAPLWLRNAKFGIFIHWGLYSVPAWSPVGKAYAEWYWWNMNTEPTKSYHRKHYGTQFSYDDFIQQWQPVAFDPRAWLDLIDKSHARYFVFTAKHHDGIALFNTSVTHRSTSSLPPHRDFVRELLDEAKKNYSHLKRGLYFSLPEWYNPSYHDGSSGWGGPPKNPYTNKTIPYTGAFQIQDFVNELQLPQAQELIRDYDPAIFWYFLISR
;
A
#
# COMPACT_ATOMS: atom_id res chain seq x y z
N MET A 1 -26.93 -30.81 8.34
CA MET A 1 -27.05 -30.86 6.87
C MET A 1 -27.47 -29.49 6.39
N LEU A 2 -26.53 -28.70 5.87
CA LEU A 2 -26.74 -27.56 4.96
C LEU A 2 -25.35 -27.34 4.35
N SER A 3 -24.98 -28.15 3.36
CA SER A 3 -24.00 -27.73 2.38
C SER A 3 -24.73 -26.68 1.54
N GLU A 4 -24.54 -25.41 1.86
CA GLU A 4 -25.07 -24.32 1.05
C GLU A 4 -24.39 -24.41 -0.31
N ALA A 5 -25.07 -25.06 -1.27
CA ALA A 5 -24.67 -25.03 -2.66
C ALA A 5 -24.86 -23.59 -3.12
N VAL A 6 -23.81 -22.77 -2.94
CA VAL A 6 -23.65 -21.51 -3.67
C VAL A 6 -23.96 -21.84 -5.13
N SER A 7 -24.94 -21.14 -5.73
CA SER A 7 -25.33 -21.43 -7.10
C SER A 7 -24.31 -20.80 -8.05
N THR A 8 -23.17 -21.47 -8.18
CA THR A 8 -22.10 -21.11 -9.12
C THR A 8 -22.16 -21.98 -10.36
N GLU A 9 -21.91 -21.37 -11.50
CA GLU A 9 -21.71 -22.06 -12.78
C GLU A 9 -20.30 -21.75 -13.27
N ARG A 10 -19.52 -22.80 -13.59
CA ARG A 10 -18.19 -22.65 -14.19
C ARG A 10 -18.36 -22.36 -15.67
N LEU A 11 -17.76 -21.27 -16.14
CA LEU A 11 -17.77 -20.93 -17.55
C LEU A 11 -16.67 -21.72 -18.27
N ASP A 12 -17.08 -22.53 -19.26
CA ASP A 12 -16.14 -23.33 -20.04
C ASP A 12 -15.38 -22.46 -21.06
N LEU A 13 -14.12 -22.13 -20.72
CA LEU A 13 -13.23 -21.33 -21.56
C LEU A 13 -12.39 -22.17 -22.54
N ARG A 14 -12.50 -23.50 -22.53
CA ARG A 14 -11.58 -24.38 -23.27
C ARG A 14 -11.58 -24.17 -24.78
N LYS A 15 -12.67 -23.67 -25.33
CA LYS A 15 -12.80 -23.35 -26.76
C LYS A 15 -12.04 -22.10 -27.18
N VAL A 16 -11.69 -21.24 -26.23
CA VAL A 16 -10.97 -19.97 -26.47
C VAL A 16 -9.54 -19.98 -25.93
N PHE A 17 -9.12 -21.05 -25.24
CA PHE A 17 -7.73 -21.23 -24.84
C PHE A 17 -6.83 -21.29 -26.07
N ASN A 18 -5.75 -20.52 -26.02
CA ASN A 18 -4.80 -20.32 -27.10
C ASN A 18 -3.34 -20.29 -26.63
N ASN A 19 -3.10 -20.57 -25.34
CA ASN A 19 -1.78 -20.61 -24.74
C ASN A 19 -1.66 -21.77 -23.74
N GLN A 20 -0.41 -22.19 -23.49
CA GLN A 20 -0.05 -23.13 -22.43
C GLN A 20 0.84 -22.41 -21.41
N ALA A 21 0.28 -22.11 -20.25
CA ALA A 21 0.95 -21.44 -19.15
C ALA A 21 1.43 -22.39 -18.05
N PHE A 22 0.94 -23.64 -18.00
CA PHE A 22 1.34 -24.63 -17.01
C PHE A 22 2.24 -25.74 -17.56
N GLY A 23 3.17 -26.14 -16.70
CA GLY A 23 3.98 -27.34 -16.88
C GLY A 23 5.04 -27.26 -17.97
N GLU A 24 5.85 -28.31 -18.05
CA GLU A 24 6.99 -28.38 -18.95
C GLU A 24 6.59 -28.14 -20.42
N GLY A 25 7.36 -27.27 -21.09
CA GLY A 25 7.10 -26.83 -22.45
C GLY A 25 6.09 -25.67 -22.58
N GLY A 26 5.50 -25.21 -21.47
CA GLY A 26 4.68 -24.01 -21.45
C GLY A 26 5.50 -22.72 -21.63
N ASP A 27 4.81 -21.65 -22.01
CA ASP A 27 5.36 -20.32 -22.18
C ASP A 27 4.30 -19.29 -21.79
N PHE A 28 4.34 -18.87 -20.53
CA PHE A 28 3.42 -17.86 -20.00
C PHE A 28 3.85 -16.44 -20.38
N ASP A 29 5.16 -16.18 -20.41
CA ASP A 29 5.72 -14.84 -20.57
C ASP A 29 6.48 -14.61 -21.89
N GLY A 30 6.42 -15.52 -22.84
CA GLY A 30 7.16 -15.43 -24.10
C GLY A 30 8.66 -15.68 -23.95
N LEU A 31 9.14 -16.03 -22.75
CA LEU A 31 10.54 -16.32 -22.44
C LEU A 31 10.74 -17.80 -22.05
N GLY A 32 9.70 -18.63 -22.19
CA GLY A 32 9.69 -20.03 -21.80
C GLY A 32 9.50 -20.25 -20.29
N ASN A 33 9.10 -19.22 -19.53
CA ASN A 33 8.72 -19.42 -18.13
C ASN A 33 7.26 -19.84 -18.05
N TYR A 34 6.96 -20.76 -17.13
CA TYR A 34 5.63 -21.30 -16.93
C TYR A 34 5.37 -21.54 -15.44
N PHE A 35 4.10 -21.69 -15.08
CA PHE A 35 3.68 -22.08 -13.74
C PHE A 35 3.87 -23.59 -13.52
N MET A 36 4.36 -23.98 -12.35
CA MET A 36 4.44 -25.37 -11.91
C MET A 36 3.03 -25.95 -11.69
N ARG A 37 2.85 -27.26 -11.93
CA ARG A 37 1.58 -27.99 -11.78
C ARG A 37 1.19 -28.30 -10.32
N ASP A 38 1.78 -27.62 -9.34
CA ASP A 38 1.46 -27.85 -7.94
C ASP A 38 0.06 -27.31 -7.61
N ASN A 39 -0.64 -27.91 -6.64
CA ASN A 39 -2.01 -27.55 -6.26
C ASN A 39 -2.14 -26.06 -5.90
N ILE A 40 -2.53 -25.25 -6.87
CA ILE A 40 -2.82 -23.81 -6.74
C ILE A 40 -4.06 -23.67 -5.87
N THR A 41 -3.84 -23.42 -4.59
CA THR A 41 -4.93 -23.32 -3.62
C THR A 41 -4.72 -22.12 -2.71
N ASN A 42 -5.83 -21.50 -2.34
CA ASN A 42 -5.86 -20.55 -1.25
C ASN A 42 -7.09 -20.87 -0.38
N PRO A 43 -6.92 -21.41 0.83
CA PRO A 43 -8.05 -21.78 1.68
C PRO A 43 -8.88 -20.58 2.15
N SER A 44 -8.32 -19.36 2.04
CA SER A 44 -9.04 -18.12 2.33
C SER A 44 -10.02 -17.76 1.20
N LEU A 45 -9.77 -18.20 -0.04
CA LEU A 45 -10.61 -17.93 -1.20
C LEU A 45 -11.75 -18.94 -1.29
N LEU A 46 -12.98 -18.44 -1.36
CA LEU A 46 -14.19 -19.25 -1.38
C LEU A 46 -14.80 -19.38 -2.78
N VAL A 47 -14.24 -18.67 -3.76
CA VAL A 47 -14.64 -18.78 -5.16
C VAL A 47 -14.10 -20.08 -5.76
N PRO A 48 -14.98 -20.98 -6.26
CA PRO A 48 -14.52 -22.18 -6.93
C PRO A 48 -13.99 -21.80 -8.32
N PHE A 49 -12.85 -22.33 -8.72
CA PHE A 49 -12.34 -22.24 -10.10
C PHE A 49 -12.05 -23.64 -10.64
N ASP A 50 -12.17 -23.79 -11.95
CA ASP A 50 -11.82 -25.01 -12.66
C ASP A 50 -10.61 -24.73 -13.53
N VAL A 51 -9.43 -24.97 -12.98
CA VAL A 51 -8.16 -24.70 -13.65
C VAL A 51 -7.77 -25.93 -14.44
N GLN A 52 -7.64 -25.77 -15.76
CA GLN A 52 -7.01 -26.78 -16.60
C GLN A 52 -5.49 -26.61 -16.49
N ASP A 53 -4.75 -27.72 -16.45
CA ASP A 53 -3.29 -27.73 -16.30
C ASP A 53 -2.60 -28.60 -17.37
N THR A 54 -3.34 -28.95 -18.42
CA THR A 54 -2.90 -29.78 -19.55
C THR A 54 -3.27 -29.16 -20.89
N GLY A 55 -2.35 -29.27 -21.87
CA GLY A 55 -2.54 -28.72 -23.21
C GLY A 55 -2.63 -27.19 -23.18
N LEU A 56 -3.55 -26.62 -23.96
CA LEU A 56 -3.90 -25.22 -23.83
C LEU A 56 -4.76 -25.04 -22.57
N ASP A 57 -4.31 -24.19 -21.66
CA ASP A 57 -4.83 -24.07 -20.29
C ASP A 57 -5.23 -22.65 -19.91
N ASN A 58 -4.95 -21.67 -20.79
CA ASN A 58 -5.36 -20.30 -20.60
C ASN A 58 -5.64 -19.61 -21.94
N MET A 59 -6.40 -18.52 -21.86
CA MET A 59 -6.66 -17.60 -22.96
C MET A 59 -5.80 -16.35 -22.77
N VAL A 60 -5.03 -15.96 -23.78
CA VAL A 60 -4.42 -14.63 -23.91
C VAL A 60 -5.47 -13.68 -24.49
N ALA A 61 -5.74 -12.57 -23.81
CA ALA A 61 -6.79 -11.63 -24.21
C ALA A 61 -6.42 -10.88 -25.51
N ASP A 62 -7.23 -11.10 -26.55
CA ASP A 62 -7.06 -10.58 -27.91
C ASP A 62 -8.44 -10.27 -28.52
N GLY A 63 -9.34 -9.68 -27.72
CA GLY A 63 -10.64 -9.23 -28.19
C GLY A 63 -11.74 -10.29 -28.20
N GLN A 64 -11.53 -11.45 -27.58
CA GLN A 64 -12.51 -12.54 -27.55
C GLN A 64 -13.82 -12.09 -26.89
N GLU A 65 -14.94 -12.51 -27.46
CA GLU A 65 -16.26 -12.34 -26.86
C GLU A 65 -16.84 -13.71 -26.50
N ILE A 66 -17.25 -13.88 -25.25
CA ILE A 66 -17.80 -15.12 -24.72
C ILE A 66 -19.28 -14.93 -24.44
N THR A 67 -20.12 -15.59 -25.24
CA THR A 67 -21.57 -15.59 -25.05
C THR A 67 -21.94 -16.43 -23.83
N LEU A 68 -22.87 -15.91 -23.02
CA LEU A 68 -23.37 -16.55 -21.82
C LEU A 68 -24.79 -17.08 -22.03
N SER A 69 -25.33 -17.79 -21.03
CA SER A 69 -26.67 -18.40 -21.05
C SER A 69 -27.83 -17.40 -21.03
N ASN A 70 -27.56 -16.10 -21.22
CA ASN A 70 -28.52 -15.01 -21.09
C ASN A 70 -29.19 -14.99 -19.70
N ALA A 71 -28.46 -15.31 -18.65
CA ALA A 71 -28.98 -15.30 -17.27
C ALA A 71 -28.76 -13.94 -16.58
N SER A 72 -29.60 -13.63 -15.60
CA SER A 72 -29.25 -12.58 -14.63
C SER A 72 -28.18 -13.15 -13.69
N LEU A 73 -27.04 -12.46 -13.60
CA LEU A 73 -25.90 -12.89 -12.80
C LEU A 73 -25.67 -11.91 -11.68
N GLY A 74 -25.30 -12.41 -10.50
CA GLY A 74 -24.90 -11.58 -9.37
C GLY A 74 -23.42 -11.17 -9.41
N ALA A 75 -22.58 -12.01 -10.01
CA ALA A 75 -21.15 -11.75 -10.22
C ALA A 75 -20.57 -12.65 -11.30
N ILE A 76 -19.46 -12.23 -11.90
CA ILE A 76 -18.55 -13.13 -12.61
C ILE A 76 -17.17 -12.94 -11.97
N TYR A 77 -16.50 -14.02 -11.61
CA TYR A 77 -15.12 -13.98 -11.14
C TYR A 77 -14.23 -14.62 -12.18
N LEU A 78 -13.11 -13.96 -12.47
CA LEU A 78 -12.07 -14.50 -13.33
C LEU A 78 -10.86 -14.89 -12.48
N LEU A 79 -10.20 -15.97 -12.88
CA LEU A 79 -8.85 -16.29 -12.46
C LEU A 79 -7.91 -15.83 -13.57
N VAL A 80 -7.10 -14.82 -13.29
CA VAL A 80 -6.27 -14.12 -14.29
C VAL A 80 -4.83 -13.95 -13.82
N SER A 81 -3.92 -13.71 -14.74
CA SER A 81 -2.56 -13.26 -14.43
C SER A 81 -2.02 -12.38 -15.55
N ALA A 82 -0.97 -11.60 -15.25
CA ALA A 82 -0.33 -10.72 -16.20
C ALA A 82 1.11 -11.16 -16.49
N SER A 83 1.40 -11.50 -17.73
CA SER A 83 2.72 -11.99 -18.15
C SER A 83 3.80 -10.91 -18.17
N HIS A 84 3.40 -9.67 -18.42
CA HIS A 84 4.23 -8.47 -18.33
C HIS A 84 3.42 -7.35 -17.66
N GLY A 85 3.52 -7.25 -16.34
CA GLY A 85 2.76 -6.27 -15.56
C GLY A 85 3.46 -4.92 -15.34
N PRO A 86 2.75 -3.90 -14.82
CA PRO A 86 1.32 -3.92 -14.50
C PRO A 86 0.44 -3.77 -15.75
N VAL A 87 -0.67 -4.51 -15.80
CA VAL A 87 -1.67 -4.43 -16.88
C VAL A 87 -2.91 -3.74 -16.33
N THR A 88 -3.43 -2.77 -17.08
CA THR A 88 -4.76 -2.18 -16.85
C THR A 88 -5.58 -2.34 -18.11
N ALA A 89 -6.69 -3.08 -18.02
CA ALA A 89 -7.49 -3.42 -19.18
C ALA A 89 -8.98 -3.54 -18.82
N ASP A 90 -9.85 -3.11 -19.74
CA ASP A 90 -11.29 -3.13 -19.54
C ASP A 90 -11.90 -4.44 -20.06
N VAL A 91 -12.65 -5.12 -19.20
CA VAL A 91 -13.55 -6.20 -19.61
C VAL A 91 -14.95 -5.63 -19.72
N GLU A 92 -15.53 -5.74 -20.90
CA GLU A 92 -16.87 -5.25 -21.21
C GLU A 92 -17.91 -6.34 -20.94
N VAL A 93 -18.98 -5.98 -20.25
CA VAL A 93 -20.17 -6.79 -20.05
C VAL A 93 -21.27 -6.23 -20.94
N ILE A 94 -21.81 -7.06 -21.82
CA ILE A 94 -22.87 -6.71 -22.75
C ILE A 94 -24.16 -7.34 -22.26
N TYR A 95 -25.21 -6.54 -22.08
CA TYR A 95 -26.52 -6.99 -21.60
C TYR A 95 -27.50 -7.18 -22.76
N MET A 96 -28.52 -8.01 -22.55
CA MET A 96 -29.57 -8.29 -23.55
C MET A 96 -30.39 -7.06 -23.97
N ASP A 97 -30.40 -6.00 -23.16
CA ASP A 97 -31.06 -4.72 -23.46
C ASP A 97 -30.16 -3.77 -24.27
N GLY A 98 -28.95 -4.20 -24.65
CA GLY A 98 -27.97 -3.43 -25.41
C GLY A 98 -27.12 -2.50 -24.56
N ILE A 99 -27.33 -2.43 -23.24
CA ILE A 99 -26.46 -1.68 -22.33
C ILE A 99 -25.10 -2.39 -22.26
N GLN A 100 -24.03 -1.59 -22.07
CA GLN A 100 -22.67 -2.07 -21.88
C GLN A 100 -22.08 -1.43 -20.63
N THR A 101 -21.35 -2.23 -19.85
CA THR A 101 -20.60 -1.75 -18.66
C THR A 101 -19.19 -2.31 -18.68
N ASN A 102 -18.23 -1.55 -18.19
CA ASN A 102 -16.82 -1.98 -18.14
C ASN A 102 -16.37 -2.20 -16.70
N THR A 103 -15.60 -3.26 -16.49
CA THR A 103 -14.80 -3.45 -15.27
C THR A 103 -13.33 -3.30 -15.61
N VAL A 104 -12.67 -2.34 -14.96
CA VAL A 104 -11.22 -2.15 -15.08
C VAL A 104 -10.51 -3.25 -14.29
N LEU A 105 -9.85 -4.16 -14.99
CA LEU A 105 -8.88 -5.07 -14.38
C LEU A 105 -7.54 -4.34 -14.22
N SER A 106 -6.98 -4.36 -13.02
CA SER A 106 -5.66 -3.82 -12.73
C SER A 106 -4.84 -4.89 -12.02
N LEU A 107 -3.86 -5.45 -12.74
CA LEU A 107 -3.07 -6.58 -12.31
C LEU A 107 -1.60 -6.18 -12.24
N PRO A 108 -0.89 -6.55 -11.15
CA PRO A 108 0.56 -6.47 -11.14
C PRO A 108 1.14 -7.62 -11.98
N ASP A 109 2.45 -7.61 -12.14
CA ASP A 109 3.17 -8.71 -12.79
C ASP A 109 2.98 -10.05 -12.06
N TRP A 110 2.92 -11.16 -12.79
CA TRP A 110 2.74 -12.50 -12.21
C TRP A 110 3.85 -12.92 -11.24
N GLN A 111 5.08 -12.42 -11.40
CA GLN A 111 6.22 -12.69 -10.52
C GLN A 111 6.36 -11.66 -9.39
N THR A 112 5.36 -10.81 -9.19
CA THR A 112 5.43 -9.76 -8.17
C THR A 112 5.50 -10.33 -6.75
N SER A 113 6.35 -9.71 -5.93
CA SER A 113 6.38 -9.86 -4.47
C SER A 113 5.46 -8.80 -3.82
N HIS A 114 5.00 -9.02 -2.58
CA HIS A 114 4.16 -8.08 -1.79
C HIS A 114 2.67 -8.00 -2.16
N LEU A 115 2.09 -9.12 -2.57
CA LEU A 115 0.68 -9.21 -2.96
C LEU A 115 -0.32 -9.20 -1.80
N ASP A 116 0.13 -9.48 -0.59
CA ASP A 116 -0.67 -9.45 0.64
C ASP A 116 -1.24 -8.06 0.95
N GLN A 117 -0.62 -7.00 0.41
CA GLN A 117 -1.09 -5.62 0.55
C GLN A 117 -2.13 -5.23 -0.53
N MET A 118 -2.41 -6.12 -1.49
CA MET A 118 -3.25 -5.81 -2.64
C MET A 118 -4.73 -6.15 -2.38
N ASP A 119 -5.41 -5.25 -1.68
CA ASP A 119 -6.81 -5.38 -1.24
C ASP A 119 -7.85 -5.57 -2.37
N ARG A 120 -7.48 -5.43 -3.65
CA ARG A 120 -8.41 -5.49 -4.79
C ARG A 120 -8.60 -6.89 -5.38
N ALA A 121 -7.68 -7.82 -5.09
CA ALA A 121 -7.68 -9.18 -5.64
C ALA A 121 -7.49 -10.22 -4.54
N ASP A 122 -7.95 -11.46 -4.73
CA ASP A 122 -7.49 -12.59 -3.93
C ASP A 122 -6.40 -13.30 -4.73
N VAL A 123 -5.37 -13.78 -4.06
CA VAL A 123 -4.19 -14.33 -4.73
C VAL A 123 -4.12 -15.83 -4.51
N LEU A 124 -3.85 -16.57 -5.58
CA LEU A 124 -3.43 -17.96 -5.49
C LEU A 124 -1.96 -18.02 -5.88
N PHE A 125 -1.13 -18.39 -4.92
CA PHE A 125 0.31 -18.51 -5.12
C PHE A 125 0.66 -19.84 -5.78
N SER A 126 1.66 -19.78 -6.64
CA SER A 126 2.31 -20.92 -7.27
C SER A 126 3.81 -20.64 -7.38
N LYS A 127 4.53 -21.54 -8.05
CA LYS A 127 5.94 -21.36 -8.41
C LYS A 127 6.06 -21.28 -9.92
N ALA A 128 6.92 -20.38 -10.40
CA ALA A 128 7.41 -20.43 -11.77
C ALA A 128 8.45 -21.56 -11.91
N CYS A 129 8.68 -22.04 -13.13
CA CYS A 129 9.66 -23.08 -13.44
C CYS A 129 11.11 -22.75 -13.03
N ASN A 130 11.43 -21.46 -12.91
CA ASN A 130 12.70 -20.94 -12.42
C ASN A 130 12.78 -20.85 -10.88
N GLY A 131 11.74 -21.28 -10.16
CA GLY A 131 11.65 -21.30 -8.70
C GLY A 131 11.14 -20.00 -8.05
N VAL A 132 10.94 -18.93 -8.83
CA VAL A 132 10.41 -17.65 -8.36
C VAL A 132 8.93 -17.80 -7.98
N SER A 133 8.47 -16.97 -7.03
CA SER A 133 7.05 -16.90 -6.68
C SER A 133 6.24 -16.43 -7.88
N ALA A 134 5.11 -17.08 -8.13
CA ALA A 134 4.20 -16.73 -9.21
C ALA A 134 2.77 -16.61 -8.66
N ALA A 135 1.94 -15.78 -9.28
CA ALA A 135 0.61 -15.48 -8.77
C ALA A 135 -0.47 -15.51 -9.85
N LEU A 136 -1.62 -16.05 -9.46
CA LEU A 136 -2.91 -15.91 -10.12
C LEU A 136 -3.81 -15.06 -9.25
N PHE A 137 -4.68 -14.28 -9.87
CA PHE A 137 -5.54 -13.31 -9.22
C PHE A 137 -7.00 -13.65 -9.48
N SER A 138 -7.77 -13.80 -8.41
CA SER A 138 -9.22 -13.81 -8.48
C SER A 138 -9.73 -12.38 -8.53
N MET A 139 -10.33 -12.01 -9.66
CA MET A 139 -10.86 -10.66 -9.92
C MET A 139 -12.36 -10.71 -10.22
N PRO A 140 -13.18 -9.88 -9.56
CA PRO A 140 -14.57 -9.74 -9.93
C PRO A 140 -14.70 -8.92 -11.23
N ILE A 141 -15.62 -9.34 -12.09
CA ILE A 141 -16.24 -8.52 -13.13
C ILE A 141 -17.60 -8.10 -12.60
N PHE A 142 -17.79 -6.79 -12.48
CA PHE A 142 -19.03 -6.23 -11.97
C PHE A 142 -20.14 -6.38 -13.01
N VAL A 143 -21.25 -6.96 -12.56
CA VAL A 143 -22.47 -7.17 -13.34
C VAL A 143 -23.64 -6.53 -12.60
N ASP A 144 -24.61 -6.01 -13.34
CA ASP A 144 -25.87 -5.54 -12.77
C ASP A 144 -26.81 -6.75 -12.56
N PRO A 145 -27.11 -7.15 -11.31
CA PRO A 145 -27.96 -8.31 -11.03
C PRO A 145 -29.41 -8.15 -11.50
N LEU A 146 -29.84 -6.93 -11.85
CA LEU A 146 -31.17 -6.66 -12.40
C LEU A 146 -31.23 -6.88 -13.92
N ARG A 147 -30.09 -7.07 -14.59
CA ARG A 147 -30.01 -7.26 -16.05
C ARG A 147 -29.57 -8.68 -16.41
N ARG A 148 -29.95 -9.10 -17.61
CA ARG A 148 -29.53 -10.39 -18.18
C ARG A 148 -28.26 -10.18 -19.01
N VAL A 149 -27.19 -10.90 -18.68
CA VAL A 149 -25.90 -10.77 -19.37
C VAL A 149 -25.92 -11.59 -20.65
N GLN A 150 -25.65 -10.95 -21.78
CA GLN A 150 -25.54 -11.59 -23.09
C GLN A 150 -24.15 -12.19 -23.30
N SER A 151 -23.12 -11.38 -23.10
CA SER A 151 -21.74 -11.78 -23.33
C SER A 151 -20.76 -10.94 -22.50
N ILE A 152 -19.54 -11.46 -22.37
CA ILE A 152 -18.39 -10.71 -21.88
C ILE A 152 -17.38 -10.58 -23.01
N ARG A 153 -16.85 -9.37 -23.22
CA ARG A 153 -15.81 -9.10 -24.22
C ARG A 153 -14.52 -8.70 -23.52
N PHE A 154 -13.47 -9.43 -23.86
CA PHE A 154 -12.13 -9.20 -23.35
C PHE A 154 -11.40 -8.13 -24.18
N PRO A 155 -10.46 -7.40 -23.58
CA PRO A 155 -9.68 -6.39 -24.29
C PRO A 155 -8.65 -7.03 -25.23
N ASN A 156 -8.09 -6.20 -26.13
CA ASN A 156 -6.86 -6.54 -26.85
C ASN A 156 -5.66 -6.21 -25.95
N ALA A 157 -5.34 -7.10 -25.02
CA ALA A 157 -4.26 -6.94 -24.05
C ALA A 157 -3.49 -8.26 -23.93
N LYS A 158 -2.43 -8.42 -24.71
CA LYS A 158 -1.70 -9.69 -24.85
C LYS A 158 -0.99 -10.12 -23.58
N GLU A 159 -0.81 -9.19 -22.67
CA GLU A 159 -0.24 -9.42 -21.35
C GLU A 159 -1.26 -10.00 -20.37
N LEU A 160 -2.57 -9.92 -20.67
CA LEU A 160 -3.65 -10.43 -19.82
C LEU A 160 -3.99 -11.87 -20.18
N HIS A 161 -3.84 -12.78 -19.21
CA HIS A 161 -4.15 -14.19 -19.36
C HIS A 161 -5.33 -14.57 -18.46
N VAL A 162 -6.29 -15.32 -18.99
CA VAL A 162 -7.50 -15.79 -18.29
C VAL A 162 -7.48 -17.32 -18.22
N PHE A 163 -7.48 -17.86 -17.01
CA PHE A 163 -7.31 -19.29 -16.73
C PHE A 163 -8.64 -19.97 -16.43
N ALA A 164 -9.54 -19.29 -15.74
CA ALA A 164 -10.85 -19.82 -15.38
C ALA A 164 -11.84 -18.68 -15.16
N ALA A 165 -13.13 -19.00 -15.24
CA ALA A 165 -14.19 -18.08 -14.92
C ALA A 165 -15.35 -18.78 -14.19
N THR A 166 -15.89 -18.12 -13.19
CA THR A 166 -16.97 -18.63 -12.34
C THR A 166 -18.07 -17.60 -12.22
N MET A 167 -19.26 -17.97 -12.66
CA MET A 167 -20.44 -17.13 -12.62
C MET A 167 -21.25 -17.44 -11.37
N TYR A 168 -21.67 -16.40 -10.68
CA TYR A 168 -22.61 -16.49 -9.57
C TYR A 168 -24.00 -16.11 -10.09
N GLN A 169 -24.98 -16.98 -9.87
CA GLN A 169 -26.38 -16.61 -10.08
C GLN A 169 -26.78 -15.51 -9.08
N VAL A 170 -27.83 -14.76 -9.40
CA VAL A 170 -28.38 -13.78 -8.46
C VAL A 170 -28.82 -14.50 -7.19
N GLN A 171 -28.18 -14.17 -6.08
CA GLN A 171 -28.40 -14.80 -4.78
C GLN A 171 -28.05 -13.81 -3.66
N PRO A 172 -28.41 -14.10 -2.40
CA PRO A 172 -28.07 -13.24 -1.26
C PRO A 172 -26.57 -12.93 -1.15
N LEU A 173 -26.23 -11.95 -0.31
CA LEU A 173 -24.85 -11.51 -0.05
C LEU A 173 -23.87 -12.69 0.10
N GLN A 174 -22.70 -12.58 -0.52
CA GLN A 174 -21.69 -13.65 -0.52
C GLN A 174 -20.44 -13.22 0.25
N ILE A 175 -19.86 -14.17 0.98
CA ILE A 175 -18.51 -14.07 1.53
C ILE A 175 -17.57 -14.74 0.52
N ILE A 176 -16.67 -13.95 -0.04
CA ILE A 176 -15.81 -14.32 -1.17
C ILE A 176 -14.46 -14.83 -0.68
N SER A 177 -13.92 -14.19 0.34
CA SER A 177 -12.72 -14.64 1.01
C SER A 177 -12.69 -14.20 2.46
N VAL A 178 -11.96 -14.96 3.30
CA VAL A 178 -11.71 -14.62 4.70
C VAL A 178 -10.25 -14.91 4.98
N ARG A 179 -9.46 -13.86 5.25
CA ARG A 179 -8.02 -13.99 5.51
C ARG A 179 -7.65 -13.43 6.88
N PRO A 180 -6.84 -14.13 7.68
CA PRO A 180 -6.15 -13.50 8.80
C PRO A 180 -5.16 -12.47 8.25
N THR A 181 -5.07 -11.31 8.89
CA THR A 181 -4.13 -10.24 8.52
C THR A 181 -3.04 -10.15 9.56
N PHE A 182 -1.91 -9.53 9.24
CA PHE A 182 -0.86 -9.21 10.21
C PHE A 182 -1.10 -7.92 11.01
N ARG A 183 -2.33 -7.40 10.96
CA ARG A 183 -2.73 -6.16 11.63
C ARG A 183 -3.29 -6.47 13.01
N PHE A 184 -3.08 -5.52 13.92
CA PHE A 184 -3.57 -5.58 15.30
C PHE A 184 -4.27 -4.29 15.66
N GLN A 185 -5.28 -4.41 16.51
CA GLN A 185 -5.99 -3.30 17.12
C GLN A 185 -6.30 -3.67 18.57
N ASP A 186 -5.83 -2.86 19.52
CA ASP A 186 -6.06 -3.05 20.96
C ASP A 186 -5.80 -4.48 21.47
N GLY A 187 -4.72 -5.10 20.95
CA GLY A 187 -4.32 -6.47 21.29
C GLY A 187 -5.06 -7.58 20.54
N SER A 188 -6.14 -7.24 19.83
CA SER A 188 -6.89 -8.15 18.97
C SER A 188 -6.25 -8.28 17.59
N ARG A 189 -6.35 -9.46 16.98
CA ARG A 189 -5.92 -9.75 15.62
C ARG A 189 -7.01 -9.31 14.65
N ILE A 190 -6.64 -8.66 13.55
CA ILE A 190 -7.61 -8.31 12.51
C ILE A 190 -7.73 -9.45 11.51
N VAL A 191 -8.96 -9.87 11.23
CA VAL A 191 -9.32 -10.76 10.13
C VAL A 191 -10.14 -9.97 9.12
N THR A 192 -9.83 -10.12 7.83
CA THR A 192 -10.52 -9.42 6.76
C THR A 192 -11.38 -10.38 5.97
N ALA A 193 -12.66 -10.06 5.84
CA ALA A 193 -13.56 -10.74 4.93
C ALA A 193 -13.81 -9.85 3.69
N ARG A 194 -13.69 -10.44 2.50
CA ARG A 194 -14.19 -9.83 1.27
C ARG A 194 -15.60 -10.30 1.03
N ILE A 195 -16.52 -9.37 0.85
CA ILE A 195 -17.94 -9.63 0.64
C ILE A 195 -18.38 -9.03 -0.69
N HIS A 196 -19.31 -9.69 -1.38
CA HIS A 196 -19.89 -9.23 -2.64
C HIS A 196 -21.40 -9.30 -2.56
N ASN A 197 -22.06 -8.15 -2.75
CA ASN A 197 -23.50 -8.12 -2.89
C ASN A 197 -23.93 -8.60 -4.28
N THR A 198 -24.16 -9.90 -4.41
CA THR A 198 -24.68 -10.54 -5.63
C THR A 198 -26.20 -10.46 -5.77
N SER A 199 -26.86 -9.72 -4.88
CA SER A 199 -28.31 -9.58 -4.81
C SER A 199 -28.76 -8.26 -5.43
N PRO A 200 -30.05 -8.13 -5.83
CA PRO A 200 -30.59 -6.87 -6.36
C PRO A 200 -30.85 -5.81 -5.29
N ASP A 201 -30.76 -6.17 -4.01
CA ASP A 201 -31.10 -5.30 -2.89
C ASP A 201 -29.88 -4.58 -2.32
N TRP A 202 -30.11 -3.40 -1.76
CA TRP A 202 -29.07 -2.70 -1.00
C TRP A 202 -28.89 -3.34 0.38
N ILE A 203 -27.64 -3.67 0.73
CA ILE A 203 -27.31 -4.06 2.10
C ILE A 203 -26.98 -2.79 2.89
N LYS A 204 -27.66 -2.56 4.01
CA LYS A 204 -27.45 -1.38 4.87
C LYS A 204 -27.43 -1.81 6.33
N GLY A 205 -26.46 -1.32 7.09
CA GLY A 205 -26.38 -1.57 8.54
C GLY A 205 -26.33 -3.06 8.89
N ALA A 206 -25.35 -3.78 8.35
CA ALA A 206 -25.09 -5.17 8.73
C ALA A 206 -23.76 -5.28 9.47
N ARG A 207 -23.62 -6.34 10.26
CA ARG A 207 -22.48 -6.60 11.15
C ARG A 207 -21.88 -7.94 10.78
N LEU A 208 -20.57 -8.02 10.77
CA LEU A 208 -19.81 -9.24 10.49
C LEU A 208 -19.18 -9.72 11.79
N GLN A 209 -19.46 -10.97 12.12
CA GLN A 209 -18.92 -11.64 13.31
C GLN A 209 -18.26 -12.96 12.92
N MET A 210 -17.32 -13.39 13.76
CA MET A 210 -16.60 -14.64 13.64
C MET A 210 -16.59 -15.38 14.97
N GLU A 211 -16.95 -16.65 14.94
CA GLU A 211 -16.96 -17.52 16.13
C GLU A 211 -16.35 -18.88 15.83
N GLY A 212 -15.44 -19.32 16.67
CA GLY A 212 -14.87 -20.67 16.69
C GLY A 212 -14.50 -21.06 18.11
N ASP A 213 -14.11 -22.31 18.33
CA ASP A 213 -13.80 -22.83 19.68
C ASP A 213 -12.74 -21.97 20.41
N TYR A 214 -11.82 -21.35 19.65
CA TYR A 214 -10.76 -20.49 20.18
C TYR A 214 -10.66 -19.12 19.50
N VAL A 215 -11.72 -18.68 18.83
CA VAL A 215 -11.81 -17.38 18.15
C VAL A 215 -13.05 -16.65 18.62
N ILE A 216 -12.85 -15.52 19.31
CA ILE A 216 -13.93 -14.67 19.80
C ILE A 216 -13.84 -13.30 19.12
N THR A 217 -14.95 -12.84 18.55
CA THR A 217 -15.07 -11.46 18.04
C THR A 217 -15.02 -10.47 19.21
N THR A 218 -14.05 -9.57 19.19
CA THR A 218 -13.91 -8.47 20.16
C THR A 218 -14.48 -7.16 19.64
N GLU A 219 -14.43 -6.96 18.32
CA GLU A 219 -15.07 -5.85 17.62
C GLU A 219 -15.67 -6.37 16.32
N GLU A 220 -16.98 -6.18 16.17
CA GLU A 220 -17.71 -6.59 14.97
C GLU A 220 -17.33 -5.71 13.76
N GLY A 221 -17.27 -6.34 12.59
CA GLY A 221 -17.04 -5.64 11.34
C GLY A 221 -18.33 -4.97 10.86
N ILE A 222 -18.23 -3.81 10.24
CA ILE A 222 -19.41 -3.02 9.85
C ILE A 222 -19.56 -2.95 8.33
N VAL A 223 -20.75 -3.34 7.85
CA VAL A 223 -21.22 -3.14 6.47
C VAL A 223 -22.21 -1.98 6.48
N ASN A 224 -21.69 -0.77 6.27
CA ASN A 224 -22.52 0.45 6.30
C ASN A 224 -23.55 0.47 5.17
N CYS A 225 -23.08 0.30 3.94
CA CYS A 225 -23.90 0.35 2.74
C CYS A 225 -23.17 -0.36 1.60
N LEU A 226 -23.81 -1.37 0.99
CA LEU A 226 -23.27 -2.11 -0.15
C LEU A 226 -24.33 -2.23 -1.25
N ALA A 227 -24.08 -1.59 -2.39
CA ALA A 227 -24.98 -1.60 -3.53
C ALA A 227 -24.96 -2.97 -4.26
N PRO A 228 -26.00 -3.29 -5.05
CA PRO A 228 -25.98 -4.44 -5.94
C PRO A 228 -24.71 -4.46 -6.83
N GLY A 229 -24.05 -5.61 -6.92
CA GLY A 229 -22.82 -5.81 -7.69
C GLY A 229 -21.54 -5.22 -7.06
N HIS A 230 -21.61 -4.57 -5.89
CA HIS A 230 -20.43 -4.00 -5.23
C HIS A 230 -19.73 -5.00 -4.32
N VAL A 231 -18.41 -4.85 -4.22
CA VAL A 231 -17.52 -5.60 -3.33
C VAL A 231 -17.00 -4.70 -2.22
N GLN A 232 -16.92 -5.22 -1.00
CA GLN A 232 -16.34 -4.53 0.15
C GLN A 232 -15.40 -5.45 0.94
N LEU A 233 -14.33 -4.88 1.48
CA LEU A 233 -13.55 -5.53 2.55
C LEU A 233 -14.08 -5.08 3.90
N VAL A 234 -14.33 -6.03 4.78
CA VAL A 234 -14.85 -5.83 6.13
C VAL A 234 -13.83 -6.43 7.09
N ASP A 235 -13.31 -5.58 7.98
CA ASP A 235 -12.33 -5.95 8.98
C ASP A 235 -13.04 -6.27 10.30
N VAL A 236 -12.65 -7.36 10.96
CA VAL A 236 -13.16 -7.81 12.27
C VAL A 236 -12.00 -8.00 13.21
N ALA A 237 -12.14 -7.51 14.45
CA ALA A 237 -11.15 -7.79 15.48
C ALA A 237 -11.54 -9.07 16.22
N VAL A 238 -10.59 -10.00 16.30
CA VAL A 238 -10.75 -11.28 17.01
C VAL A 238 -9.64 -11.47 18.05
N GLN A 239 -9.99 -12.03 19.19
CA GLN A 239 -9.02 -12.47 20.18
C GLN A 239 -8.68 -13.94 19.92
N PRO A 240 -7.44 -14.29 19.51
CA PRO A 240 -7.00 -15.68 19.52
C PRO A 240 -6.81 -16.14 20.96
N LEU A 241 -7.44 -17.27 21.34
CA LEU A 241 -7.28 -17.87 22.68
C LEU A 241 -6.08 -18.82 22.78
N HIS A 242 -5.48 -19.20 21.65
CA HIS A 242 -4.24 -19.99 21.55
C HIS A 242 -3.53 -19.67 20.21
N GLN A 243 -2.30 -20.16 20.04
CA GLN A 243 -1.52 -20.01 18.80
C GLN A 243 -1.78 -21.20 17.87
N GLY A 244 -2.22 -20.95 16.64
CA GLY A 244 -2.47 -22.01 15.66
C GLY A 244 -3.54 -21.66 14.62
N THR A 245 -3.90 -22.67 13.84
CA THR A 245 -4.99 -22.61 12.86
C THR A 245 -6.30 -23.05 13.49
N GLU A 246 -7.31 -22.20 13.42
CA GLU A 246 -8.65 -22.46 13.96
C GLU A 246 -9.72 -22.49 12.91
N LEU A 247 -10.76 -23.29 13.14
CA LEU A 247 -11.94 -23.28 12.29
C LEU A 247 -12.96 -22.29 12.86
N ALA A 248 -13.18 -21.18 12.16
CA ALA A 248 -14.16 -20.17 12.53
C ALA A 248 -15.35 -20.16 11.58
N ASN A 249 -16.55 -20.05 12.13
CA ASN A 249 -17.73 -19.67 11.36
C ASN A 249 -17.75 -18.16 11.20
N VAL A 250 -18.13 -17.69 10.01
CA VAL A 250 -18.17 -16.28 9.66
C VAL A 250 -19.59 -15.96 9.24
N GLU A 251 -20.21 -14.97 9.89
CA GLU A 251 -21.61 -14.61 9.64
C GLU A 251 -21.74 -13.11 9.39
N ILE A 252 -22.64 -12.75 8.49
CA ILE A 252 -23.09 -11.37 8.30
C ILE A 252 -24.55 -11.30 8.72
N ILE A 253 -24.84 -10.48 9.72
CA ILE A 253 -26.15 -10.35 10.33
C ILE A 253 -26.65 -8.90 10.29
N THR A 254 -27.93 -8.72 10.10
CA THR A 254 -28.60 -7.41 10.25
C THR A 254 -28.74 -7.02 11.74
N GLU A 255 -29.13 -5.78 12.01
CA GLU A 255 -29.47 -5.33 13.37
C GLU A 255 -30.58 -6.18 14.03
N ASN A 256 -31.54 -6.70 13.25
CA ASN A 256 -32.63 -7.55 13.77
C ASN A 256 -32.27 -9.04 13.85
N GLY A 257 -31.01 -9.42 13.60
CA GLY A 257 -30.51 -10.79 13.76
C GLY A 257 -30.76 -11.73 12.57
N GLN A 258 -31.13 -11.20 11.41
CA GLN A 258 -31.24 -12.00 10.18
C GLN A 258 -29.85 -12.25 9.60
N VAL A 259 -29.51 -13.51 9.36
CA VAL A 259 -28.28 -13.90 8.64
C VAL A 259 -28.45 -13.59 7.16
N LEU A 260 -27.56 -12.74 6.63
CA LEU A 260 -27.47 -12.38 5.21
C LEU A 260 -26.48 -13.26 4.44
N ALA A 261 -25.42 -13.72 5.10
CA ALA A 261 -24.37 -14.56 4.53
C ALA A 261 -23.70 -15.39 5.62
N PHE A 262 -23.24 -16.59 5.28
CA PHE A 262 -22.60 -17.51 6.21
C PHE A 262 -21.44 -18.28 5.54
N ALA A 263 -20.36 -18.50 6.29
CA ALA A 263 -19.21 -19.28 5.85
C ALA A 263 -18.76 -20.20 6.99
N ARG A 264 -18.97 -21.51 6.85
CA ARG A 264 -18.65 -22.50 7.89
C ARG A 264 -17.17 -22.86 7.96
N GLY A 265 -16.64 -23.01 9.18
CA GLY A 265 -15.39 -23.72 9.45
C GLY A 265 -14.21 -23.24 8.61
N ARG A 266 -14.01 -21.92 8.54
CA ARG A 266 -12.91 -21.29 7.80
C ARG A 266 -11.62 -21.42 8.60
N PRO A 267 -10.56 -22.01 8.02
CA PRO A 267 -9.27 -22.09 8.70
C PRO A 267 -8.64 -20.71 8.78
N LEU A 268 -8.42 -20.23 10.00
CA LEU A 268 -7.75 -18.97 10.32
C LEU A 268 -6.46 -19.29 11.06
N ASP A 269 -5.32 -19.10 10.39
CA ASP A 269 -4.02 -19.10 11.07
C ASP A 269 -3.84 -17.76 11.80
N LEU A 270 -3.99 -17.81 13.12
CA LEU A 270 -3.85 -16.63 13.99
C LEU A 270 -2.49 -16.59 14.69
N SER A 271 -1.53 -17.42 14.25
CA SER A 271 -0.20 -17.49 14.86
C SER A 271 0.63 -16.22 14.60
N PHE A 272 1.29 -15.72 15.64
CA PHE A 272 2.20 -14.56 15.54
C PHE A 272 3.26 -14.54 16.64
N ASP A 273 4.49 -14.89 16.29
CA ASP A 273 5.65 -14.91 17.19
C ASP A 273 6.46 -13.58 17.19
N GLY A 274 5.83 -12.49 16.76
CA GLY A 274 6.46 -11.19 16.57
C GLY A 274 7.30 -11.07 15.29
N TYR A 275 7.68 -9.84 14.96
CA TYR A 275 8.56 -9.58 13.82
C TYR A 275 10.01 -9.97 14.14
N LYS A 276 10.68 -10.61 13.18
CA LYS A 276 12.13 -10.88 13.19
C LYS A 276 12.83 -9.92 12.21
N PRO A 277 14.11 -9.58 12.42
CA PRO A 277 14.86 -8.66 11.55
C PRO A 277 15.32 -9.38 10.27
N ASN A 278 14.38 -9.85 9.46
CA ASN A 278 14.61 -10.43 8.14
C ASN A 278 13.42 -10.15 7.21
N ASP A 279 13.68 -10.13 5.91
CA ASP A 279 12.68 -9.75 4.90
C ASP A 279 11.45 -10.64 4.95
N THR A 280 11.61 -11.96 5.07
CA THR A 280 10.48 -12.90 5.16
C THR A 280 9.53 -12.55 6.30
N SER A 281 10.05 -12.16 7.47
CA SER A 281 9.22 -11.76 8.58
C SER A 281 8.64 -10.35 8.42
N LEU A 282 9.42 -9.39 7.92
CA LEU A 282 9.01 -7.98 7.81
C LEU A 282 8.04 -7.74 6.66
N GLN A 283 8.12 -8.53 5.59
CA GLN A 283 7.19 -8.46 4.45
C GLN A 283 5.75 -8.76 4.86
N ARG A 284 5.56 -9.51 5.96
CA ARG A 284 4.23 -9.74 6.54
C ARG A 284 3.64 -8.49 7.19
N HIS A 285 4.37 -7.39 7.34
CA HIS A 285 3.82 -6.17 7.94
C HIS A 285 2.86 -5.49 6.95
N GLU A 286 1.58 -5.45 7.33
CA GLU A 286 0.54 -4.78 6.55
C GLU A 286 0.31 -3.34 7.03
N ALA A 287 -0.11 -2.47 6.10
CA ALA A 287 -0.49 -1.10 6.45
C ALA A 287 -1.63 -1.11 7.50
N PRO A 288 -1.55 -0.32 8.58
CA PRO A 288 -2.54 -0.34 9.64
C PRO A 288 -3.90 0.20 9.16
N LEU A 289 -4.98 -0.28 9.77
CA LEU A 289 -6.36 0.08 9.40
C LEU A 289 -6.62 1.59 9.38
N TRP A 290 -6.06 2.30 10.36
CA TRP A 290 -6.24 3.75 10.44
C TRP A 290 -5.71 4.46 9.19
N LEU A 291 -4.60 3.99 8.58
CA LEU A 291 -3.99 4.63 7.42
C LEU A 291 -4.85 4.41 6.17
N ARG A 292 -5.39 3.20 6.03
CA ARG A 292 -6.38 2.87 4.99
C ARG A 292 -7.60 3.77 5.08
N ASN A 293 -8.07 4.08 6.29
CA ASN A 293 -9.23 4.93 6.53
C ASN A 293 -8.93 6.44 6.49
N ALA A 294 -7.66 6.81 6.64
CA ALA A 294 -7.24 8.21 6.73
C ALA A 294 -7.53 8.99 5.44
N LYS A 295 -7.22 8.40 4.28
CA LYS A 295 -7.34 8.95 2.90
C LYS A 295 -6.57 10.24 2.61
N PHE A 296 -6.47 11.16 3.57
CA PHE A 296 -5.91 12.49 3.42
C PHE A 296 -5.01 12.85 4.61
N GLY A 297 -3.85 13.41 4.30
CA GLY A 297 -2.89 13.93 5.27
C GLY A 297 -2.08 15.09 4.70
N ILE A 298 -1.44 15.85 5.60
CA ILE A 298 -0.65 17.04 5.26
C ILE A 298 0.84 16.75 5.40
N PHE A 299 1.62 17.07 4.36
CA PHE A 299 3.07 16.97 4.40
C PHE A 299 3.68 18.37 4.51
N ILE A 300 4.58 18.56 5.47
CA ILE A 300 5.24 19.82 5.78
C ILE A 300 6.74 19.68 5.51
N HIS A 301 7.23 20.31 4.43
CA HIS A 301 8.65 20.56 4.21
C HIS A 301 9.03 21.91 4.83
N TRP A 302 9.73 21.85 5.95
CA TRP A 302 10.25 23.03 6.65
C TRP A 302 11.63 22.71 7.21
N GLY A 303 12.53 23.67 7.14
CA GLY A 303 13.92 23.51 7.56
C GLY A 303 14.75 24.74 7.21
N LEU A 304 16.07 24.61 7.25
CA LEU A 304 16.98 25.74 7.01
C LEU A 304 16.79 26.36 5.60
N TYR A 305 16.51 25.53 4.60
CA TYR A 305 16.21 25.93 3.22
C TYR A 305 14.99 26.85 3.10
N SER A 306 14.13 26.92 4.13
CA SER A 306 13.01 27.85 4.18
C SER A 306 13.45 29.31 4.41
N VAL A 307 14.68 29.56 4.89
CA VAL A 307 15.22 30.92 5.09
C VAL A 307 15.41 31.65 3.75
N PRO A 308 16.12 31.10 2.75
CA PRO A 308 16.23 31.75 1.45
C PRO A 308 14.92 31.76 0.64
N ALA A 309 13.97 30.86 0.96
CA ALA A 309 12.60 30.81 0.42
C ALA A 309 12.52 30.96 -1.12
N TRP A 310 13.44 30.34 -1.85
CA TRP A 310 13.58 30.61 -3.28
C TRP A 310 13.87 29.36 -4.12
N SER A 311 13.21 29.26 -5.27
CA SER A 311 13.60 28.42 -6.39
C SER A 311 13.10 29.03 -7.70
N PRO A 312 13.64 28.63 -8.85
CA PRO A 312 12.97 28.91 -10.12
C PRO A 312 11.64 28.13 -10.18
N VAL A 313 10.53 28.88 -10.16
CA VAL A 313 9.15 28.34 -10.16
C VAL A 313 8.96 27.36 -11.32
N GLY A 314 8.43 26.17 -10.99
CA GLY A 314 8.16 25.10 -11.95
C GLY A 314 9.39 24.39 -12.53
N LYS A 315 10.61 24.72 -12.05
CA LYS A 315 11.86 24.13 -12.55
C LYS A 315 12.67 23.40 -11.49
N ALA A 316 12.57 23.83 -10.24
CA ALA A 316 13.27 23.19 -9.13
C ALA A 316 12.51 23.37 -7.82
N TYR A 317 12.78 22.45 -6.90
CA TYR A 317 12.27 22.49 -5.54
C TYR A 317 13.06 23.48 -4.67
N ALA A 318 12.37 24.21 -3.80
CA ALA A 318 12.98 25.24 -2.94
C ALA A 318 13.77 24.61 -1.78
N GLU A 319 13.35 23.45 -1.30
CA GLU A 319 14.10 22.68 -0.31
C GLU A 319 15.41 22.07 -0.85
N TRP A 320 15.62 22.15 -2.17
CA TRP A 320 16.88 21.80 -2.83
C TRP A 320 17.83 22.99 -3.00
N TYR A 321 17.58 24.10 -2.30
CA TYR A 321 18.36 25.34 -2.45
C TYR A 321 19.87 25.11 -2.34
N TRP A 322 20.35 24.39 -1.31
CA TRP A 322 21.78 24.16 -1.11
C TRP A 322 22.43 23.42 -2.28
N TRP A 323 21.80 22.35 -2.76
CA TRP A 323 22.27 21.60 -3.92
C TRP A 323 22.34 22.50 -5.16
N ASN A 324 21.25 23.24 -5.40
CA ASN A 324 21.11 24.07 -6.58
C ASN A 324 21.99 25.32 -6.56
N MET A 325 22.55 25.75 -5.42
CA MET A 325 23.54 26.84 -5.37
C MET A 325 24.77 26.60 -6.26
N ASN A 326 24.98 25.37 -6.72
CA ASN A 326 26.04 25.00 -7.65
C ASN A 326 25.70 25.25 -9.13
N THR A 327 24.43 25.47 -9.46
CA THR A 327 23.91 25.57 -10.83
C THR A 327 23.04 26.81 -11.04
N GLU A 328 22.89 27.26 -12.29
CA GLU A 328 22.00 28.37 -12.61
C GLU A 328 20.53 27.92 -12.64
N PRO A 329 19.56 28.78 -12.26
CA PRO A 329 19.71 30.19 -11.89
C PRO A 329 20.00 30.44 -10.39
N THR A 330 19.97 29.41 -9.55
CA THR A 330 20.14 29.54 -8.09
C THR A 330 21.51 30.10 -7.72
N LYS A 331 22.57 29.70 -8.43
CA LYS A 331 23.92 30.22 -8.24
C LYS A 331 24.02 31.73 -8.45
N SER A 332 23.38 32.28 -9.48
CA SER A 332 23.34 33.75 -9.70
C SER A 332 22.44 34.45 -8.70
N TYR A 333 21.29 33.87 -8.36
CA TYR A 333 20.41 34.41 -7.33
C TYR A 333 21.16 34.53 -5.98
N HIS A 334 21.81 33.46 -5.55
CA HIS A 334 22.55 33.44 -4.29
C HIS A 334 23.67 34.50 -4.27
N ARG A 335 24.43 34.62 -5.37
CA ARG A 335 25.50 35.62 -5.50
C ARG A 335 24.97 37.04 -5.36
N LYS A 336 23.83 37.33 -5.99
CA LYS A 336 23.21 38.66 -6.01
C LYS A 336 22.66 39.04 -4.64
N HIS A 337 22.06 38.10 -3.91
CA HIS A 337 21.34 38.37 -2.68
C HIS A 337 22.19 38.22 -1.40
N TYR A 338 23.16 37.29 -1.40
CA TYR A 338 23.96 36.97 -0.21
C TYR A 338 25.47 37.17 -0.41
N GLY A 339 25.93 37.19 -1.66
CA GLY A 339 27.35 37.36 -2.01
C GLY A 339 28.10 36.04 -2.22
N THR A 340 29.38 36.12 -2.60
CA THR A 340 30.18 34.92 -2.94
C THR A 340 30.82 34.24 -1.74
N GLN A 341 30.90 34.93 -0.60
CA GLN A 341 31.48 34.39 0.64
C GLN A 341 30.42 33.80 1.57
N PHE A 342 29.14 34.05 1.29
CA PHE A 342 28.04 33.46 2.05
C PHE A 342 27.86 32.00 1.62
N SER A 343 27.93 31.11 2.60
CA SER A 343 27.69 29.68 2.48
C SER A 343 26.26 29.34 2.91
N TYR A 344 25.78 28.14 2.57
CA TYR A 344 24.45 27.72 3.00
C TYR A 344 24.32 27.66 4.52
N ASP A 345 25.36 27.21 5.22
CA ASP A 345 25.35 27.09 6.68
C ASP A 345 25.33 28.47 7.38
N ASP A 346 25.66 29.56 6.70
CA ASP A 346 25.50 30.91 7.26
C ASP A 346 24.01 31.27 7.49
N PHE A 347 23.07 30.58 6.84
CA PHE A 347 21.64 30.70 7.15
C PHE A 347 21.30 30.21 8.55
N ILE A 348 22.10 29.35 9.19
CA ILE A 348 21.82 28.81 10.54
C ILE A 348 21.66 29.95 11.55
N GLN A 349 22.52 30.97 11.45
CA GLN A 349 22.45 32.15 12.32
C GLN A 349 21.24 33.04 12.01
N GLN A 350 20.75 33.00 10.78
CA GLN A 350 19.59 33.79 10.33
C GLN A 350 18.26 33.10 10.61
N TRP A 351 18.26 31.81 10.92
CA TRP A 351 17.03 31.08 11.12
C TRP A 351 16.38 31.42 12.47
N GLN A 352 15.44 32.36 12.41
CA GLN A 352 14.71 32.88 13.57
C GLN A 352 13.20 32.57 13.45
N PRO A 353 12.75 31.36 13.80
CA PRO A 353 11.35 30.95 13.69
C PRO A 353 10.51 31.49 14.87
N VAL A 354 10.55 32.80 15.09
CA VAL A 354 9.87 33.46 16.23
C VAL A 354 8.35 33.38 16.16
N ALA A 355 7.80 33.22 14.96
CA ALA A 355 6.37 33.06 14.72
C ALA A 355 5.92 31.59 14.64
N PHE A 356 6.83 30.63 14.88
CA PHE A 356 6.45 29.22 14.92
C PHE A 356 5.58 28.94 16.15
N ASP A 357 4.35 28.50 15.87
CA ASP A 357 3.37 28.05 16.86
C ASP A 357 2.82 26.68 16.41
N PRO A 358 3.16 25.58 17.12
CA PRO A 358 2.68 24.26 16.76
C PRO A 358 1.15 24.15 16.84
N ARG A 359 0.49 24.89 17.74
CA ARG A 359 -0.97 24.88 17.86
C ARG A 359 -1.62 25.52 16.64
N ALA A 360 -1.11 26.66 16.18
CA ALA A 360 -1.64 27.32 14.99
C ALA A 360 -1.55 26.41 13.73
N TRP A 361 -0.48 25.63 13.62
CA TRP A 361 -0.33 24.65 12.54
C TRP A 361 -1.32 23.49 12.70
N LEU A 362 -1.43 22.91 13.89
CA LEU A 362 -2.34 21.79 14.16
C LEU A 362 -3.81 22.20 14.02
N ASP A 363 -4.18 23.41 14.41
CA ASP A 363 -5.52 23.99 14.16
C ASP A 363 -5.84 24.03 12.66
N LEU A 364 -4.88 24.42 11.83
CA LEU A 364 -5.07 24.45 10.37
C LEU A 364 -5.20 23.04 9.80
N ILE A 365 -4.34 22.12 10.24
CA ILE A 365 -4.35 20.71 9.81
C ILE A 365 -5.67 20.06 10.19
N ASP A 366 -6.15 20.27 11.41
CA ASP A 366 -7.41 19.73 11.89
C ASP A 366 -8.62 20.29 11.13
N LYS A 367 -8.65 21.62 10.91
CA LYS A 367 -9.69 22.29 10.11
C LYS A 367 -9.71 21.85 8.64
N SER A 368 -8.60 21.30 8.12
CA SER A 368 -8.55 20.70 6.78
C SER A 368 -9.15 19.30 6.71
N HIS A 369 -9.53 18.71 7.86
CA HIS A 369 -9.98 17.33 8.02
C HIS A 369 -8.94 16.26 7.65
N ALA A 370 -7.66 16.63 7.58
CA ALA A 370 -6.57 15.67 7.51
C ALA A 370 -6.64 14.70 8.71
N ARG A 371 -6.30 13.43 8.47
CA ARG A 371 -6.26 12.40 9.52
C ARG A 371 -4.85 12.12 10.02
N TYR A 372 -3.84 12.60 9.30
CA TYR A 372 -2.45 12.55 9.70
C TYR A 372 -1.68 13.74 9.14
N PHE A 373 -0.52 14.00 9.71
CA PHE A 373 0.48 14.88 9.09
C PHE A 373 1.84 14.19 9.08
N VAL A 374 2.73 14.64 8.18
CA VAL A 374 4.13 14.22 8.12
C VAL A 374 4.98 15.48 8.18
N PHE A 375 5.83 15.58 9.20
CA PHE A 375 6.74 16.72 9.41
C PHE A 375 8.19 16.33 9.13
N THR A 376 8.93 17.18 8.41
CA THR A 376 10.35 16.97 8.15
C THR A 376 11.16 16.96 9.46
N ALA A 377 11.60 15.78 9.89
CA ALA A 377 12.57 15.63 10.97
C ALA A 377 13.99 15.92 10.49
N LYS A 378 14.34 15.49 9.27
CA LYS A 378 15.63 15.80 8.61
C LYS A 378 15.47 15.74 7.09
N HIS A 379 15.97 16.75 6.38
CA HIS A 379 16.04 16.77 4.91
C HIS A 379 17.46 16.48 4.40
N HIS A 380 17.67 16.54 3.09
CA HIS A 380 18.97 16.29 2.46
C HIS A 380 20.09 17.23 2.92
N ASP A 381 19.78 18.40 3.48
CA ASP A 381 20.80 19.29 4.04
C ASP A 381 21.38 18.81 5.38
N GLY A 382 20.82 17.73 5.94
CA GLY A 382 21.28 17.05 7.15
C GLY A 382 21.03 17.79 8.45
N ILE A 383 20.30 18.93 8.42
CA ILE A 383 19.93 19.64 9.63
C ILE A 383 18.75 18.89 10.28
N ALA A 384 19.02 18.23 11.41
CA ALA A 384 17.98 17.59 12.20
C ALA A 384 17.14 18.63 12.96
N LEU A 385 15.81 18.54 12.84
CA LEU A 385 14.87 19.43 13.55
C LEU A 385 14.48 18.93 14.94
N PHE A 386 15.21 17.92 15.42
CA PHE A 386 14.97 17.20 16.66
C PHE A 386 16.28 17.08 17.45
N ASN A 387 16.17 16.80 18.75
CA ASN A 387 17.35 16.57 19.56
C ASN A 387 17.96 15.20 19.25
N THR A 388 19.23 15.17 18.89
CA THR A 388 19.98 13.97 18.50
C THR A 388 21.37 13.98 19.13
N SER A 389 21.85 12.82 19.55
CA SER A 389 23.14 12.67 20.25
C SER A 389 24.33 12.41 19.32
N VAL A 390 24.06 12.08 18.05
CA VAL A 390 25.07 11.63 17.09
C VAL A 390 25.58 12.71 16.13
N THR A 391 25.08 13.95 16.27
CA THR A 391 25.59 15.11 15.55
C THR A 391 25.18 16.42 16.25
N HIS A 392 26.00 17.46 16.16
CA HIS A 392 25.59 18.82 16.50
C HIS A 392 24.91 19.55 15.34
N ARG A 393 24.77 18.92 14.16
CA ARG A 393 24.02 19.47 13.02
C ARG A 393 22.50 19.32 13.24
N SER A 394 22.00 19.95 14.30
CA SER A 394 20.60 19.94 14.70
C SER A 394 20.17 21.29 15.22
N THR A 395 18.87 21.59 15.13
CA THR A 395 18.30 22.83 15.69
C THR A 395 18.34 22.85 17.21
N SER A 396 18.58 21.72 17.88
CA SER A 396 18.77 21.68 19.33
C SER A 396 20.20 22.08 19.73
N SER A 397 21.20 21.67 18.95
CA SER A 397 22.62 22.01 19.21
C SER A 397 23.02 23.38 18.64
N LEU A 398 22.51 23.74 17.46
CA LEU A 398 22.77 25.02 16.80
C LEU A 398 21.57 25.96 17.00
N PRO A 399 21.72 27.28 16.81
CA PRO A 399 20.58 28.18 16.77
C PRO A 399 19.49 27.64 15.84
N PRO A 400 18.21 27.65 16.26
CA PRO A 400 17.65 28.40 17.40
C PRO A 400 17.63 27.67 18.75
N HIS A 401 18.34 26.55 18.95
CA HIS A 401 18.37 25.75 20.18
C HIS A 401 16.99 25.20 20.62
N ARG A 402 16.24 24.68 19.64
CA ARG A 402 14.89 24.13 19.81
C ARG A 402 14.75 22.75 19.18
N ASP A 403 13.84 21.97 19.74
CA ASP A 403 13.42 20.66 19.22
C ASP A 403 12.01 20.80 18.64
N PHE A 404 11.94 21.18 17.36
CA PHE A 404 10.68 21.47 16.69
C PHE A 404 9.82 20.23 16.49
N VAL A 405 10.46 19.06 16.32
CA VAL A 405 9.74 17.79 16.24
C VAL A 405 9.03 17.51 17.56
N ARG A 406 9.74 17.63 18.70
CA ARG A 406 9.14 17.46 20.04
C ARG A 406 7.97 18.41 20.26
N GLU A 407 8.19 19.71 20.01
CA GLU A 407 7.18 20.74 20.24
C GLU A 407 5.88 20.47 19.45
N LEU A 408 5.99 20.08 18.17
CA LEU A 408 4.82 19.77 17.35
C LEU A 408 4.14 18.47 17.76
N LEU A 409 4.92 17.40 18.01
CA LEU A 409 4.35 16.09 18.32
C LEU A 409 3.72 16.01 19.72
N ASP A 410 4.28 16.72 20.70
CA ASP A 410 3.73 16.76 22.05
C ASP A 410 2.42 17.57 22.09
N GLU A 411 2.36 18.70 21.37
CA GLU A 411 1.11 19.48 21.24
C GLU A 411 0.03 18.67 20.52
N ALA A 412 0.39 17.96 19.44
CA ALA A 412 -0.51 17.06 18.74
C ALA A 412 -1.01 15.92 19.63
N LYS A 413 -0.10 15.26 20.39
CA LYS A 413 -0.45 14.18 21.31
C LYS A 413 -1.43 14.64 22.38
N LYS A 414 -1.23 15.85 22.90
CA LYS A 414 -2.00 16.41 24.01
C LYS A 414 -3.39 16.89 23.59
N ASN A 415 -3.50 17.58 22.46
CA ASN A 415 -4.73 18.31 22.09
C ASN A 415 -5.42 17.80 20.82
N TYR A 416 -4.77 16.91 20.06
CA TYR A 416 -5.28 16.40 18.77
C TYR A 416 -5.05 14.89 18.64
N SER A 417 -5.45 14.11 19.64
CA SER A 417 -5.18 12.67 19.73
C SER A 417 -5.75 11.85 18.56
N HIS A 418 -6.72 12.38 17.82
CA HIS A 418 -7.27 11.79 16.60
C HIS A 418 -6.38 11.98 15.35
N LEU A 419 -5.42 12.91 15.38
CA LEU A 419 -4.44 13.10 14.31
C LEU A 419 -3.26 12.13 14.49
N LYS A 420 -2.99 11.35 13.46
CA LYS A 420 -1.79 10.49 13.43
C LYS A 420 -0.57 11.32 13.05
N ARG A 421 0.54 11.04 13.72
CA ARG A 421 1.74 11.87 13.74
C ARG A 421 2.85 11.18 12.97
N GLY A 422 3.23 11.71 11.81
CA GLY A 422 4.26 11.15 10.96
C GLY A 422 5.50 12.01 10.90
N LEU A 423 6.65 11.38 10.65
CA LEU A 423 7.92 12.07 10.45
C LEU A 423 8.53 11.69 9.11
N TYR A 424 9.02 12.71 8.42
CA TYR A 424 9.86 12.53 7.24
C TYR A 424 11.33 12.55 7.65
N PHE A 425 12.08 11.59 7.13
CA PHE A 425 13.49 11.48 7.39
C PHE A 425 14.24 11.11 6.11
N SER A 426 15.15 11.99 5.72
CA SER A 426 15.96 11.77 4.54
C SER A 426 17.16 10.89 4.84
N LEU A 427 17.26 9.76 4.14
CA LEU A 427 18.44 8.89 4.21
C LEU A 427 19.65 9.51 3.49
N PRO A 428 19.50 10.10 2.29
CA PRO A 428 20.57 10.85 1.65
C PRO A 428 20.86 12.16 2.39
N GLU A 429 22.14 12.48 2.56
CA GLU A 429 22.57 13.72 3.19
C GLU A 429 23.65 14.38 2.33
N TRP A 430 23.27 15.45 1.62
CA TRP A 430 24.19 16.19 0.79
C TRP A 430 25.34 16.71 1.61
N TYR A 431 26.53 16.55 1.04
CA TYR A 431 27.76 17.11 1.55
C TYR A 431 28.21 16.63 2.92
N ASN A 432 27.53 15.63 3.53
CA ASN A 432 28.10 14.93 4.67
C ASN A 432 29.41 14.24 4.23
N PRO A 433 30.56 14.48 4.91
CA PRO A 433 31.85 13.92 4.50
C PRO A 433 31.92 12.39 4.46
N SER A 434 31.06 11.71 5.22
CA SER A 434 31.01 10.25 5.30
C SER A 434 29.92 9.64 4.41
N TYR A 435 29.13 10.47 3.71
CA TYR A 435 28.13 10.02 2.74
C TYR A 435 28.66 10.12 1.31
N HIS A 436 28.39 9.09 0.50
CA HIS A 436 28.72 9.07 -0.91
C HIS A 436 27.72 8.25 -1.72
N ASP A 437 27.12 8.89 -2.73
CA ASP A 437 26.29 8.27 -3.76
C ASP A 437 26.81 8.68 -5.14
N GLY A 438 27.53 7.75 -5.77
CA GLY A 438 28.14 7.95 -7.08
C GLY A 438 27.12 8.08 -8.23
N SER A 439 25.88 7.61 -8.07
CA SER A 439 24.85 7.74 -9.11
C SER A 439 24.33 9.16 -9.23
N SER A 440 24.03 9.80 -8.10
CA SER A 440 23.52 11.17 -8.06
C SER A 440 24.62 12.23 -7.94
N GLY A 441 25.87 11.79 -7.77
CA GLY A 441 27.01 12.67 -7.51
C GLY A 441 26.92 13.36 -6.14
N TRP A 442 26.14 12.79 -5.22
CA TRP A 442 25.94 13.34 -3.89
C TRP A 442 27.06 12.84 -2.97
N GLY A 443 27.73 13.77 -2.30
CA GLY A 443 28.79 13.43 -1.36
C GLY A 443 29.53 14.67 -0.88
N GLY A 444 30.13 14.57 0.31
CA GLY A 444 30.87 15.65 0.95
C GLY A 444 32.37 15.61 0.73
N PRO A 445 33.09 16.60 1.28
CA PRO A 445 32.57 17.79 1.97
C PRO A 445 32.05 18.87 0.99
N PRO A 446 31.27 19.86 1.47
CA PRO A 446 30.74 20.92 0.61
C PRO A 446 31.85 21.83 0.09
N LYS A 447 31.63 22.43 -1.08
CA LYS A 447 32.52 23.42 -1.68
C LYS A 447 31.79 24.73 -1.95
N ASN A 448 32.49 25.85 -1.78
CA ASN A 448 31.98 27.14 -2.19
C ASN A 448 31.80 27.17 -3.72
N PRO A 449 30.61 27.46 -4.27
CA PRO A 449 30.32 27.32 -5.70
C PRO A 449 31.05 28.35 -6.57
N TYR A 450 31.67 29.39 -5.99
CA TYR A 450 32.36 30.46 -6.71
C TYR A 450 33.89 30.33 -6.64
N THR A 451 34.42 29.80 -5.54
CA THR A 451 35.88 29.65 -5.33
C THR A 451 36.35 28.21 -5.40
N ASN A 452 35.44 27.24 -5.40
CA ASN A 452 35.70 25.80 -5.37
C ASN A 452 36.49 25.33 -4.12
N LYS A 453 36.65 26.18 -3.10
CA LYS A 453 37.28 25.82 -1.84
C LYS A 453 36.31 24.99 -0.99
N THR A 454 36.82 23.95 -0.35
CA THR A 454 36.07 23.20 0.67
C THR A 454 35.64 24.13 1.80
N ILE A 455 34.38 24.01 2.22
CA ILE A 455 33.79 24.74 3.34
C ILE A 455 33.33 23.74 4.42
N PRO A 456 33.20 24.18 5.69
CA PRO A 456 32.77 23.28 6.77
C PRO A 456 31.37 22.73 6.55
N TYR A 457 31.15 21.49 7.00
CA TYR A 457 29.82 20.90 7.18
C TYR A 457 29.46 21.07 8.68
N THR A 458 28.78 22.16 9.01
CA THR A 458 28.68 22.66 10.40
C THR A 458 27.95 21.67 11.30
N GLY A 459 28.51 21.43 12.49
CA GLY A 459 27.93 20.58 13.52
C GLY A 459 28.18 19.08 13.35
N ALA A 460 28.86 18.65 12.28
CA ALA A 460 29.06 17.23 12.04
C ALA A 460 30.17 16.61 12.88
N PHE A 461 29.95 15.35 13.27
CA PHE A 461 30.97 14.51 13.88
C PHE A 461 31.78 13.80 12.80
N GLN A 462 33.02 13.44 13.15
CA GLN A 462 33.82 12.57 12.31
C GLN A 462 33.39 11.12 12.56
N ILE A 463 32.77 10.52 11.54
CA ILE A 463 32.26 9.14 11.57
C ILE A 463 32.83 8.35 10.38
N GLN A 464 32.94 7.03 10.50
CA GLN A 464 33.44 6.15 9.42
C GLN A 464 32.31 5.46 8.68
N ASP A 465 31.24 5.12 9.38
CA ASP A 465 30.07 4.44 8.87
C ASP A 465 28.83 5.34 9.00
N PHE A 466 28.50 6.03 7.91
CA PHE A 466 27.37 6.95 7.85
C PHE A 466 26.03 6.28 8.22
N VAL A 467 25.85 5.00 7.93
CA VAL A 467 24.60 4.30 8.22
C VAL A 467 24.54 3.95 9.71
N ASN A 468 25.55 3.28 10.23
CA ASN A 468 25.52 2.73 11.58
C ASN A 468 25.84 3.76 12.67
N GLU A 469 26.59 4.83 12.36
CA GLU A 469 26.98 5.86 13.34
C GLU A 469 26.10 7.12 13.29
N LEU A 470 25.29 7.32 12.24
CA LEU A 470 24.42 8.50 12.10
C LEU A 470 22.96 8.15 11.77
N GLN A 471 22.70 7.52 10.61
CA GLN A 471 21.32 7.33 10.13
C GLN A 471 20.50 6.40 11.01
N LEU A 472 21.03 5.22 11.33
CA LEU A 472 20.35 4.23 12.16
C LEU A 472 20.12 4.73 13.59
N PRO A 473 21.12 5.30 14.31
CA PRO A 473 20.89 5.90 15.62
C PRO A 473 19.84 7.01 15.61
N GLN A 474 19.84 7.91 14.61
CA GLN A 474 18.82 8.94 14.49
C GLN A 474 17.42 8.37 14.28
N ALA A 475 17.27 7.37 13.41
CA ALA A 475 16.00 6.68 13.22
C ALA A 475 15.52 6.01 14.53
N GLN A 476 16.43 5.40 15.28
CA GLN A 476 16.13 4.79 16.58
C GLN A 476 15.73 5.82 17.64
N GLU A 477 16.41 6.98 17.71
CA GLU A 477 16.03 8.12 18.57
C GLU A 477 14.61 8.60 18.22
N LEU A 478 14.32 8.80 16.92
CA LEU A 478 12.99 9.21 16.45
C LEU A 478 11.91 8.18 16.82
N ILE A 479 12.16 6.89 16.61
CA ILE A 479 11.19 5.83 16.96
C ILE A 479 10.96 5.77 18.46
N ARG A 480 12.04 5.66 19.25
CA ARG A 480 11.95 5.44 20.70
C ARG A 480 11.41 6.66 21.45
N ASP A 481 11.92 7.84 21.09
CA ASP A 481 11.69 9.03 21.90
C ASP A 481 10.50 9.84 21.39
N TYR A 482 10.09 9.71 20.12
CA TYR A 482 9.03 10.53 19.51
C TYR A 482 7.78 9.75 19.09
N ASP A 483 7.83 8.41 19.03
CA ASP A 483 6.68 7.52 18.78
C ASP A 483 5.83 7.94 17.55
N PRO A 484 6.43 8.07 16.35
CA PRO A 484 5.70 8.43 15.15
C PRO A 484 4.84 7.26 14.66
N ALA A 485 3.62 7.57 14.21
CA ALA A 485 2.71 6.64 13.55
C ALA A 485 3.10 6.34 12.10
N ILE A 486 3.89 7.21 11.45
CA ILE A 486 4.45 7.02 10.11
C ILE A 486 5.92 7.42 10.15
N PHE A 487 6.78 6.57 9.58
CA PHE A 487 8.13 6.95 9.20
C PHE A 487 8.21 7.02 7.67
N TRP A 488 8.32 8.22 7.13
CA TRP A 488 8.38 8.48 5.70
C TRP A 488 9.84 8.71 5.30
N TYR A 489 10.44 7.71 4.65
CA TYR A 489 11.81 7.81 4.17
C TYR A 489 11.87 8.34 2.75
N PHE A 490 12.79 9.27 2.48
CA PHE A 490 13.24 9.49 1.11
C PHE A 490 14.31 8.48 0.76
N LEU A 491 14.08 7.78 -0.35
CA LEU A 491 15.03 6.89 -1.01
C LEU A 491 15.08 7.28 -2.47
N ILE A 492 16.27 7.33 -3.05
CA ILE A 492 16.39 7.17 -4.51
C ILE A 492 16.29 5.66 -4.74
N SER A 493 15.12 5.18 -5.15
CA SER A 493 14.98 3.79 -5.59
C SER A 493 15.88 3.59 -6.81
N ARG A 494 16.70 2.54 -6.78
CA ARG A 494 17.35 2.01 -7.97
C ARG A 494 16.43 1.01 -8.65
#